data_AF-F7JW24-F1
#
_entry.id   AF-F7JW24-F1
#
_cell.length_a   1.000
_cell.length_b   1.000
_cell.length_c   1.000
_cell.angle_alpha   90.00
_cell.angle_beta   90.00
_cell.angle_gamma   90.00
#
_symmetry.space_group_name_H-M   'P 1'
#
loop_
_entity.id
_entity.type
_entity.pdbx_description
1 polymer ?
#
loop_
_entity_poly.entity_id
_entity_poly.type
_entity_poly.pdbx_seq_one_letter_code
_entity_poly.pdbx_strand_id
1 'polypeptide(L)'
;METEQFLLRLPKRIHEIRQEGNAMHHCVATYIDRVAKGETTILFLRKKQNPETPFYTMEVNNGAMIQCRAKYNGPMTEEVKEFVELFQKKKLRSTERKAG
;
A
#
# COMPACT_ATOMS: atom_id res chain seq x y z
N MET A 1 -8.72 -3.96 3.35
CA MET A 1 -9.41 -4.68 2.25
C MET A 1 -8.78 -6.04 2.18
N GLU A 2 -9.53 -7.09 1.97
CA GLU A 2 -8.97 -8.42 1.80
C GLU A 2 -9.72 -9.16 0.70
N THR A 3 -9.01 -10.02 -0.01
CA THR A 3 -9.55 -10.97 -0.97
C THR A 3 -9.27 -12.39 -0.44
N GLU A 4 -9.60 -13.39 -1.24
CA GLU A 4 -9.33 -14.79 -0.90
C GLU A 4 -7.82 -15.10 -0.86
N GLN A 5 -7.01 -14.33 -1.60
CA GLN A 5 -5.57 -14.56 -1.72
C GLN A 5 -4.71 -13.48 -1.03
N PHE A 6 -5.22 -12.25 -0.92
CA PHE A 6 -4.44 -11.11 -0.42
C PHE A 6 -5.11 -10.39 0.74
N LEU A 7 -4.28 -9.86 1.63
CA LEU A 7 -4.67 -9.06 2.77
C LEU A 7 -4.00 -7.68 2.63
N LEU A 8 -4.81 -6.64 2.47
CA LEU A 8 -4.35 -5.26 2.48
C LEU A 8 -4.54 -4.68 3.88
N ARG A 9 -3.43 -4.45 4.56
CA ARG A 9 -3.35 -3.90 5.91
C ARG A 9 -2.79 -2.49 5.88
N LEU A 10 -3.39 -1.61 6.67
CA LEU A 10 -2.83 -0.29 6.96
C LEU A 10 -1.73 -0.43 8.03
N PRO A 11 -0.60 0.29 7.91
CA PRO A 11 0.33 0.44 9.01
C PRO A 11 -0.42 1.10 10.16
N LYS A 12 -0.44 0.45 11.32
CA LYS A 12 -1.09 1.01 12.51
C LYS A 12 -0.30 2.20 13.05
N ARG A 13 1.01 2.22 12.78
CA ARG A 13 1.95 3.24 13.25
C ARG A 13 3.02 3.47 12.20
N ILE A 14 3.53 4.70 12.17
CA ILE A 14 4.70 5.09 11.37
C ILE A 14 5.92 4.21 11.69
N HIS A 15 6.02 3.73 12.94
CA HIS A 15 7.07 2.80 13.35
C HIS A 15 7.03 1.47 12.58
N GLU A 16 5.85 0.95 12.23
CA GLU A 16 5.76 -0.27 11.38
C GLU A 16 6.37 0.03 10.02
N ILE A 17 6.06 1.18 9.40
CA ILE A 17 6.66 1.62 8.13
C ILE A 17 8.19 1.65 8.24
N ARG A 18 8.72 2.20 9.33
CA ARG A 18 10.17 2.25 9.57
C ARG A 18 10.79 0.85 9.65
N GLN A 19 10.19 -0.06 10.41
CA GLN A 19 10.67 -1.45 10.49
C GLN A 19 10.60 -2.15 9.14
N GLU A 20 9.50 -1.94 8.43
CA GLU A 20 9.23 -2.63 7.16
C GLU A 20 10.17 -2.18 6.06
N GLY A 21 10.40 -0.88 5.94
CA GLY A 21 11.36 -0.38 4.97
C GLY A 21 12.82 -0.64 5.36
N ASN A 22 13.12 -0.75 6.67
CA ASN A 22 14.42 -1.26 7.13
C ASN A 22 14.62 -2.72 6.69
N ALA A 23 13.58 -3.57 6.85
CA ALA A 23 13.57 -4.94 6.36
C ALA A 23 13.63 -5.03 4.81
N MET A 24 13.13 -4.01 4.11
CA MET A 24 13.20 -3.90 2.65
C MET A 24 14.45 -3.17 2.13
N HIS A 25 15.38 -2.75 3.00
CA HIS A 25 16.58 -1.95 2.65
C HIS A 25 16.29 -0.69 1.81
N HIS A 26 15.09 -0.13 1.92
CA HIS A 26 14.74 1.12 1.26
C HIS A 26 15.02 2.28 2.21
N CYS A 27 15.39 3.45 1.68
CA CYS A 27 15.45 4.69 2.44
C CYS A 27 14.04 5.13 2.88
N VAL A 28 13.47 4.48 3.88
CA VAL A 28 12.10 4.72 4.40
C VAL A 28 11.95 6.05 5.12
N ALA A 29 13.06 6.70 5.49
CA ALA A 29 13.04 7.99 6.15
C ALA A 29 12.21 9.01 5.35
N THR A 30 12.34 9.01 4.02
CA THR A 30 11.61 9.94 3.14
C THR A 30 10.11 9.66 3.07
N TYR A 31 9.68 8.43 3.31
CA TYR A 31 8.26 8.07 3.34
C TYR A 31 7.63 8.39 4.69
N ILE A 32 8.37 8.21 5.78
CA ILE A 32 7.89 8.49 7.14
C ILE A 32 7.45 9.94 7.27
N ASP A 33 8.23 10.89 6.78
CA ASP A 33 7.87 12.32 6.79
C ASP A 33 6.57 12.60 6.04
N ARG A 34 6.41 12.04 4.84
CA ARG A 34 5.19 12.24 4.02
C ARG A 34 3.97 11.60 4.65
N VAL A 35 4.12 10.42 5.25
CA VAL A 35 3.03 9.74 5.96
C VAL A 35 2.68 10.47 7.26
N ALA A 36 3.67 10.97 7.99
CA ALA A 36 3.47 11.79 9.19
C ALA A 36 2.72 13.09 8.87
N LYS A 37 3.05 13.72 7.74
CA LYS A 37 2.39 14.94 7.25
C LYS A 37 0.98 14.68 6.67
N GLY A 38 0.59 13.42 6.48
CA GLY A 38 -0.66 13.07 5.80
C GLY A 38 -0.66 13.31 4.29
N GLU A 39 0.50 13.59 3.70
CA GLU A 39 0.66 13.75 2.26
C GLU A 39 0.52 12.41 1.54
N THR A 40 0.99 11.32 2.15
CA THR A 40 0.89 9.98 1.55
C THR A 40 0.53 8.94 2.60
N THR A 41 0.04 7.79 2.19
CA THR A 41 -0.34 6.67 3.04
C THR A 41 0.24 5.41 2.43
N ILE A 42 1.09 4.73 3.18
CA ILE A 42 1.60 3.43 2.77
C ILE A 42 0.61 2.36 3.24
N LEU A 43 0.36 1.37 2.40
CA LEU A 43 -0.46 0.19 2.64
C LEU A 43 0.41 -1.05 2.42
N PHE A 44 0.22 -2.04 3.27
CA PHE A 44 0.92 -3.31 3.20
C PHE A 44 0.00 -4.35 2.59
N LEU A 45 0.38 -4.83 1.41
CA LEU A 45 -0.25 -5.98 0.80
C LEU A 45 0.52 -7.22 1.23
N ARG A 46 -0.20 -8.18 1.78
CA ARG A 46 0.29 -9.47 2.28
C ARG A 46 -0.46 -10.60 1.61
N LYS A 47 0.13 -11.79 1.51
CA LYS A 47 -0.58 -12.99 1.07
C LYS A 47 -1.32 -13.61 2.26
N LYS A 48 -2.54 -14.09 2.07
CA LYS A 48 -3.28 -14.81 3.14
C LYS A 48 -2.56 -16.06 3.59
N GLN A 49 -1.90 -16.75 2.67
CA GLN A 49 -1.09 -17.93 2.99
C GLN A 49 0.14 -17.58 3.85
N ASN A 50 0.69 -16.37 3.72
CA ASN A 50 1.88 -15.90 4.45
C ASN A 50 1.71 -14.43 4.87
N PRO A 51 0.91 -14.15 5.91
CA PRO A 51 0.59 -12.78 6.32
C PRO A 51 1.76 -12.05 6.97
N GLU A 52 2.71 -12.78 7.55
CA GLU A 52 3.89 -12.23 8.22
C GLU A 52 4.97 -11.77 7.23
N THR A 53 4.99 -12.32 6.01
CA THR A 53 6.02 -12.03 5.01
C THR A 53 5.68 -10.78 4.20
N PRO A 54 6.58 -9.77 4.15
CA PRO A 54 6.40 -8.62 3.28
C PRO A 54 6.28 -9.03 1.81
N PHE A 55 5.13 -8.70 1.21
CA PHE A 55 4.82 -9.08 -0.17
C PHE A 55 4.88 -7.85 -1.08
N TYR A 56 3.94 -6.90 -0.95
CA TYR A 56 3.95 -5.63 -1.70
C TYR A 56 3.64 -4.44 -0.79
N THR A 57 4.15 -3.29 -1.18
CA THR A 57 3.85 -2.00 -0.54
C THR A 57 3.17 -1.09 -1.56
N MET A 58 2.02 -0.55 -1.18
CA MET A 58 1.25 0.40 -1.98
C MET A 58 1.30 1.78 -1.34
N GLU A 59 1.71 2.79 -2.10
CA GLU A 59 1.65 4.19 -1.74
C GLU A 59 0.35 4.80 -2.28
N VAL A 60 -0.40 5.45 -1.41
CA VAL A 60 -1.66 6.14 -1.73
C VAL A 60 -1.58 7.56 -1.22
N ASN A 61 -1.68 8.54 -2.11
CA ASN A 61 -1.72 9.96 -1.77
C ASN A 61 -3.14 10.49 -2.02
N ASN A 62 -3.73 11.13 -1.02
CA ASN A 62 -5.04 11.77 -1.10
C ASN A 62 -6.16 10.88 -1.69
N GLY A 63 -6.09 9.56 -1.45
CA GLY A 63 -7.05 8.58 -1.98
C GLY A 63 -6.74 8.02 -3.37
N ALA A 64 -5.70 8.52 -4.05
CA ALA A 64 -5.19 7.98 -5.31
C ALA A 64 -3.97 7.09 -5.05
N MET A 65 -3.93 5.91 -5.67
CA MET A 65 -2.74 5.06 -5.64
C MET A 65 -1.65 5.71 -6.51
N ILE A 66 -0.49 6.00 -5.91
CA ILE A 66 0.66 6.60 -6.59
C ILE A 66 1.63 5.52 -7.06
N GLN A 67 1.89 4.53 -6.21
CA GLN A 67 2.88 3.51 -6.51
C GLN A 67 2.54 2.17 -5.84
N CYS A 68 2.81 1.06 -6.52
CA CYS A 68 2.77 -0.27 -5.92
C CYS A 68 4.06 -1.00 -6.31
N ARG A 69 4.86 -1.42 -5.33
CA ARG A 69 6.12 -2.12 -5.59
C ARG A 69 6.30 -3.30 -4.64
N ALA A 70 6.88 -4.38 -5.16
CA ALA A 70 7.25 -5.54 -4.37
C ALA A 70 8.56 -5.28 -3.61
N LYS A 71 8.92 -6.22 -2.73
CA LYS A 71 10.30 -6.33 -2.23
C LYS A 71 11.29 -6.34 -3.39
N TYR A 72 12.45 -5.71 -3.22
CA TYR A 72 13.49 -5.54 -4.27
C TYR A 72 13.02 -4.77 -5.52
N ASN A 73 12.06 -3.87 -5.39
CA ASN A 73 11.55 -3.10 -6.52
C ASN A 73 10.94 -3.98 -7.63
N GLY A 74 10.49 -5.19 -7.26
CA GLY A 74 9.92 -6.16 -8.19
C GLY A 74 8.64 -5.62 -8.84
N PRO A 75 8.39 -5.99 -10.12
CA PRO A 75 7.18 -5.59 -10.81
C PRO A 75 5.93 -6.17 -10.17
N MET A 76 4.78 -5.59 -10.47
CA MET A 76 3.49 -6.14 -10.07
C MET A 76 3.22 -7.42 -10.86
N THR A 77 2.79 -8.47 -10.16
CA THR A 77 2.15 -9.62 -10.82
C THR A 77 0.75 -9.23 -11.29
N GLU A 78 0.20 -9.98 -12.25
CA GLU A 78 -1.17 -9.75 -12.77
C GLU A 78 -2.21 -9.71 -11.65
N GLU A 79 -2.14 -10.64 -10.69
CA GLU A 79 -3.05 -10.69 -9.54
C GLU A 79 -3.02 -9.40 -8.70
N VAL A 80 -1.82 -8.84 -8.48
CA VAL A 80 -1.65 -7.57 -7.73
C VAL A 80 -2.18 -6.41 -8.55
N LYS A 81 -1.99 -6.44 -9.88
CA LYS A 81 -2.50 -5.42 -10.78
C LYS A 81 -4.04 -5.39 -10.76
N GLU A 82 -4.69 -6.55 -10.85
CA GLU A 82 -6.15 -6.66 -10.73
C GLU A 82 -6.65 -6.17 -9.38
N PHE A 83 -5.97 -6.54 -8.29
CA PHE A 83 -6.31 -6.06 -6.94
C PHE A 83 -6.22 -4.53 -6.84
N VAL A 84 -5.14 -3.96 -7.38
CA VAL A 84 -4.89 -2.51 -7.41
C VAL A 84 -5.97 -1.80 -8.23
N GLU A 85 -6.34 -2.33 -9.40
CA GLU A 85 -7.41 -1.77 -10.24
C GLU A 85 -8.77 -1.82 -9.52
N LEU A 86 -9.09 -2.92 -8.86
CA LEU A 86 -10.29 -3.04 -8.02
C LEU A 86 -10.30 -2.03 -6.87
N PHE A 87 -9.15 -1.85 -6.20
CA PHE A 87 -8.99 -0.87 -5.14
C PHE A 87 -9.17 0.55 -5.66
N GLN A 88 -8.55 0.89 -6.80
CA GLN A 88 -8.71 2.17 -7.45
C GLN A 88 -10.17 2.42 -7.82
N LYS A 89 -10.86 1.47 -8.47
CA LYS A 89 -12.29 1.58 -8.81
C LYS A 89 -13.17 1.80 -7.56
N LYS A 90 -12.90 1.10 -6.46
CA LYS A 90 -13.63 1.30 -5.19
C LYS A 90 -13.37 2.66 -4.55
N LYS A 91 -12.12 3.13 -4.56
CA LYS A 91 -11.73 4.43 -4.00
C LYS A 91 -12.21 5.60 -4.85
N LEU A 92 -12.06 5.53 -6.18
CA LEU A 92 -12.56 6.52 -7.14
C LEU A 92 -14.08 6.70 -7.03
N ARG A 93 -14.84 5.62 -6.86
CA ARG A 93 -16.28 5.70 -6.63
C ARG A 93 -16.68 6.47 -5.36
N SER A 94 -15.79 6.60 -4.36
CA SER A 94 -16.06 7.43 -3.19
C SER A 94 -15.71 8.90 -3.40
N THR A 95 -14.79 9.21 -4.31
CA THR A 95 -14.38 10.60 -4.62
C THR A 95 -15.41 11.33 -5.48
N GLU A 96 -16.24 10.61 -6.24
CA GLU A 96 -17.35 11.19 -7.02
C GLU A 96 -18.54 11.67 -6.17
N ARG A 97 -18.55 11.47 -4.85
CA ARG A 97 -19.61 12.01 -3.95
C ARG A 97 -19.26 13.35 -3.28
N LYS A 98 -18.14 13.98 -3.62
CA LYS A 98 -17.76 15.33 -3.12
C LYS A 98 -17.60 16.39 -4.24
N ALA A 99 -18.28 16.18 -5.36
CA ALA A 99 -18.53 17.22 -6.35
C ALA A 99 -20.04 17.26 -6.61
N GLY A 100 -20.77 17.85 -5.67
CA GLY A 100 -22.21 18.10 -5.73
C GLY A 100 -22.55 19.23 -4.79
#